data_AF-A0A6P1NPQ9-F1
#
_entry.id   AF-A0A6P1NPQ9-F1
#
_cell.length_a   1.000
_cell.length_b   1.000
_cell.length_c   1.000
_cell.angle_alpha   90.00
_cell.angle_beta   90.00
_cell.angle_gamma   90.00
#
_symmetry.space_group_name_H-M   'P 1'
#
loop_
_entity.id
_entity.type
_entity.pdbx_description
1 polymer ?
#
loop_
_entity_poly.entity_id
_entity_poly.type
_entity_poly.pdbx_seq_one_letter_code
_entity_poly.pdbx_strand_id
1 'polypeptide(L)'
;MMDADEAELRQRVAALAPFLRELGSRTLETYAKAGILEAIPDNVLPVADALFKRRDDGFTYHPHGAVYLNITREGELQLALPGGAVPLHEGITKYMQLAREPDLEDASAPDGATEWFPPPRFVLVVETSRLYIESVAPSGRSDIATGLVPLEKYADERAQLFVEGFRAAL
;
A
#
# COMPACT_ATOMS: atom_id res chain seq x y z
N MET A 1 27.35 -14.94 -5.51
CA MET A 1 26.19 -15.21 -6.40
C MET A 1 24.94 -14.52 -5.86
N MET A 2 24.66 -14.57 -4.54
CA MET A 2 23.61 -13.75 -3.89
C MET A 2 23.76 -12.22 -4.10
N ASP A 3 24.99 -11.68 -4.08
CA ASP A 3 25.20 -10.23 -4.21
C ASP A 3 24.80 -9.65 -5.58
N ALA A 4 24.88 -10.45 -6.65
CA ALA A 4 24.53 -10.01 -8.00
C ALA A 4 23.01 -9.90 -8.16
N ASP A 5 22.27 -10.88 -7.62
CA ASP A 5 20.80 -10.90 -7.64
C ASP A 5 20.22 -9.78 -6.77
N GLU A 6 20.84 -9.49 -5.62
CA GLU A 6 20.43 -8.37 -4.75
C GLU A 6 20.72 -7.01 -5.40
N ALA A 7 21.88 -6.85 -6.04
CA ALA A 7 22.21 -5.62 -6.76
C ALA A 7 21.27 -5.36 -7.94
N GLU A 8 20.93 -6.39 -8.72
CA GLU A 8 19.96 -6.31 -9.80
C GLU A 8 18.57 -5.94 -9.26
N LEU A 9 18.12 -6.58 -8.18
CA LEU A 9 16.84 -6.27 -7.55
C LEU A 9 16.79 -4.80 -7.09
N ARG A 10 17.83 -4.31 -6.41
CA ARG A 10 17.92 -2.91 -5.98
C ARG A 10 17.90 -1.94 -7.17
N GLN A 11 18.58 -2.27 -8.26
CA GLN A 11 18.57 -1.46 -9.48
C GLN A 11 17.16 -1.41 -10.11
N ARG A 12 16.46 -2.55 -10.16
CA ARG A 12 15.09 -2.61 -10.67
C ARG A 12 14.12 -1.82 -9.80
N VAL A 13 14.22 -1.94 -8.47
CA VAL A 13 13.40 -1.17 -7.52
C VAL A 13 13.69 0.33 -7.64
N ALA A 14 14.96 0.74 -7.77
CA ALA A 14 15.30 2.13 -7.99
C ALA A 14 14.67 2.70 -9.28
N ALA A 15 14.56 1.88 -10.34
CA ALA A 15 13.89 2.26 -11.57
C ALA A 15 12.37 2.46 -11.41
N LEU A 16 11.75 1.92 -10.35
CA LEU A 16 10.34 2.14 -10.02
C LEU A 16 10.09 3.50 -9.34
N ALA A 17 11.13 4.24 -8.95
CA ALA A 17 10.96 5.51 -8.22
C ALA A 17 10.00 6.51 -8.92
N PRO A 18 10.03 6.72 -10.25
CA PRO A 18 9.08 7.60 -10.91
C PRO A 18 7.63 7.09 -10.80
N PHE A 19 7.42 5.78 -10.96
CA PHE A 19 6.11 5.15 -10.82
C PHE A 19 5.56 5.33 -9.39
N LEU A 20 6.40 5.11 -8.38
CA LEU A 20 5.99 5.25 -6.98
C LEU A 20 5.66 6.71 -6.59
N ARG A 21 6.41 7.69 -7.13
CA ARG A 21 6.11 9.12 -6.94
C ARG A 21 4.79 9.52 -7.59
N GLU A 22 4.53 9.04 -8.80
CA GLU A 22 3.26 9.28 -9.49
C GLU A 22 2.10 8.64 -8.73
N LEU A 23 2.25 7.39 -8.29
CA LEU A 23 1.24 6.71 -7.49
C LEU A 23 0.93 7.48 -6.20
N GLY A 24 1.97 7.89 -5.46
CA GLY A 24 1.80 8.72 -4.27
C GLY A 24 1.10 10.04 -4.56
N SER A 25 1.53 10.77 -5.59
CA SER A 25 0.91 12.05 -5.97
C SER A 25 -0.59 11.91 -6.24
N ARG A 26 -1.01 10.86 -6.97
CA ARG A 26 -2.43 10.57 -7.23
C ARG A 26 -3.20 10.16 -5.99
N THR A 27 -2.61 9.34 -5.12
CA THR A 27 -3.22 8.97 -3.83
C THR A 27 -3.44 10.21 -2.96
N LEU A 28 -2.46 11.11 -2.90
CA LEU A 28 -2.58 12.37 -2.16
C LEU A 28 -3.64 13.29 -2.77
N GLU A 29 -3.72 13.38 -4.10
CA GLU A 29 -4.76 14.13 -4.80
C GLU A 29 -6.17 13.59 -4.48
N THR A 30 -6.33 12.27 -4.38
CA THR A 30 -7.57 11.63 -3.93
C THR A 30 -7.98 12.08 -2.53
N TYR A 31 -7.03 12.14 -1.58
CA TYR A 31 -7.30 12.65 -0.23
C TYR A 31 -7.60 14.15 -0.21
N ALA A 32 -6.89 14.94 -1.00
CA ALA A 32 -7.12 16.38 -1.15
C ALA A 32 -8.54 16.66 -1.67
N LYS A 33 -8.95 15.97 -2.75
CA LYS A 33 -10.31 16.08 -3.33
C LYS A 33 -11.42 15.71 -2.35
N ALA A 34 -11.12 14.84 -1.38
CA ALA A 34 -12.07 14.44 -0.34
C ALA A 34 -12.11 15.42 0.85
N GLY A 35 -11.24 16.43 0.91
CA GLY A 35 -11.14 17.37 2.04
C GLY A 35 -10.37 16.81 3.26
N ILE A 36 -9.74 15.65 3.12
CA ILE A 36 -9.07 14.94 4.22
C ILE A 36 -7.85 15.73 4.71
N LEU A 37 -7.06 16.27 3.77
CA LEU A 37 -5.80 16.97 4.12
C LEU A 37 -6.02 18.26 4.91
N GLU A 38 -7.21 18.86 4.79
CA GLU A 38 -7.65 20.02 5.56
C GLU A 38 -8.23 19.62 6.92
N ALA A 39 -8.96 18.50 6.97
CA ALA A 39 -9.65 18.04 8.17
C ALA A 39 -8.75 17.27 9.16
N ILE A 40 -7.67 16.66 8.68
CA ILE A 40 -6.76 15.82 9.47
C ILE A 40 -5.36 16.43 9.36
N PRO A 41 -4.77 16.92 10.47
CA PRO A 41 -3.49 17.64 10.44
C PRO A 41 -2.26 16.72 10.39
N ASP A 42 -2.46 15.40 10.35
CA ASP A 42 -1.37 14.42 10.33
C ASP A 42 -0.41 14.66 9.14
N ASN A 43 0.88 14.43 9.37
CA ASN A 43 1.92 14.53 8.33
C ASN A 43 1.99 13.29 7.45
N VAL A 44 1.47 12.17 7.95
CA VAL A 44 1.48 10.88 7.30
C VAL A 44 0.10 10.27 7.49
N LEU A 45 -0.51 9.83 6.38
CA LEU A 45 -1.82 9.20 6.36
C LEU A 45 -1.70 7.75 5.89
N PRO A 46 -2.48 6.81 6.44
CA PRO A 46 -2.47 5.44 5.94
C PRO A 46 -3.14 5.36 4.57
N VAL A 47 -2.69 4.41 3.75
CA VAL A 47 -3.38 3.97 2.53
C VAL A 47 -4.07 2.66 2.87
N ALA A 48 -5.23 2.77 3.53
CA ALA A 48 -5.95 1.64 4.14
C ALA A 48 -7.44 1.93 4.30
N ASP A 49 -8.23 0.89 4.57
CA ASP A 49 -9.56 1.07 5.16
C ASP A 49 -9.43 1.64 6.58
N ALA A 50 -10.30 2.56 6.96
CA ALA A 50 -10.30 3.14 8.29
C ALA A 50 -11.69 3.59 8.74
N LEU A 51 -11.97 3.41 10.04
CA LEU A 51 -13.13 4.03 10.68
C LEU A 51 -12.77 5.38 11.23
N PHE A 52 -13.64 6.34 10.99
CA PHE A 52 -13.52 7.70 11.48
C PHE A 52 -14.54 7.97 12.58
N LYS A 53 -14.10 8.77 13.53
CA LYS A 53 -14.96 9.33 14.57
C LYS A 53 -14.68 10.81 14.68
N ARG A 54 -15.73 11.59 14.42
CA ARG A 54 -15.74 13.03 14.62
C ARG A 54 -15.64 13.36 16.11
N ARG A 55 -14.84 14.38 16.43
CA ARG A 55 -14.58 14.93 17.75
C ARG A 55 -14.77 16.45 17.72
N ASP A 56 -14.83 17.06 18.89
CA ASP A 56 -15.00 18.52 19.01
C ASP A 56 -13.83 19.30 18.41
N ASP A 57 -12.64 18.69 18.36
CA ASP A 57 -11.39 19.25 17.86
C ASP A 57 -10.94 18.67 16.50
N GLY A 58 -11.74 17.83 15.84
CA GLY A 58 -11.43 17.29 14.52
C GLY A 58 -11.88 15.85 14.32
N PHE A 59 -11.00 15.02 13.73
CA PHE A 59 -11.26 13.61 13.45
C PHE A 59 -10.21 12.72 14.09
N THR A 60 -10.68 11.61 14.63
CA THR A 60 -9.84 10.46 14.99
C THR A 60 -10.16 9.32 14.04
N TYR A 61 -9.16 8.55 13.60
CA TYR A 61 -9.39 7.39 12.75
C TYR A 61 -8.62 6.17 13.25
N HIS A 62 -9.12 4.98 12.92
CA HIS A 62 -8.51 3.70 13.25
C HIS A 62 -8.52 2.81 12.00
N PRO A 63 -7.36 2.46 11.44
CA PRO A 63 -7.28 1.55 10.31
C PRO A 63 -7.88 0.18 10.62
N HIS A 64 -8.50 -0.41 9.61
CA HIS A 64 -9.01 -1.76 9.64
C HIS A 64 -8.01 -2.74 9.05
N GLY A 65 -7.48 -3.62 9.90
CA GLY A 65 -6.51 -4.63 9.48
C GLY A 65 -5.11 -4.05 9.26
N ALA A 66 -4.32 -4.74 8.43
CA ALA A 66 -2.92 -4.39 8.23
C ALA A 66 -2.76 -3.15 7.34
N VAL A 67 -1.93 -2.21 7.81
CA VAL A 67 -1.50 -1.05 7.03
C VAL A 67 -0.10 -1.34 6.50
N TYR A 68 0.03 -1.51 5.19
CA TYR A 68 1.32 -1.73 4.55
C TYR A 68 1.91 -0.46 3.94
N LEU A 69 1.04 0.47 3.55
CA LEU A 69 1.43 1.69 2.87
C LEU A 69 0.92 2.90 3.65
N ASN A 70 1.81 3.88 3.79
CA ASN A 70 1.48 5.22 4.22
C ASN A 70 1.82 6.20 3.11
N ILE A 71 1.28 7.41 3.20
CA ILE A 71 1.61 8.52 2.32
C ILE A 71 1.89 9.79 3.10
N THR A 72 2.99 10.48 2.76
CA THR A 72 3.33 11.79 3.34
C THR A 72 2.56 12.92 2.64
N ARG A 73 2.56 14.12 3.24
CA ARG A 73 1.99 15.33 2.60
C ARG A 73 2.71 15.78 1.33
N GLU A 74 3.92 15.30 1.09
CA GLU A 74 4.68 15.54 -0.15
C GLU A 74 4.38 14.49 -1.22
N GLY A 75 3.52 13.51 -0.93
CA GLY A 75 3.17 12.43 -1.86
C GLY A 75 4.19 11.29 -1.88
N GLU A 76 5.07 11.18 -0.88
CA GLU A 76 5.97 10.04 -0.77
C GLU A 76 5.23 8.82 -0.20
N LEU A 77 5.21 7.72 -0.96
CA LEU A 77 4.75 6.44 -0.46
C LEU A 77 5.80 5.82 0.47
N GLN A 78 5.36 5.37 1.62
CA GLN A 78 6.19 4.75 2.65
C GLN A 78 5.70 3.35 2.95
N LEU A 79 6.65 2.44 3.17
CA LEU A 79 6.38 1.13 3.73
C LEU A 79 6.20 1.27 5.24
N ALA A 80 5.02 0.87 5.74
CA ALA A 80 4.73 0.85 7.16
C ALA A 80 5.38 -0.39 7.80
N LEU A 81 6.24 -0.17 8.79
CA LEU A 81 6.96 -1.22 9.51
C LEU A 81 6.72 -1.12 11.03
N PRO A 82 6.88 -2.23 11.76
CA PRO A 82 6.97 -2.17 13.22
C PRO A 82 8.15 -1.26 13.63
N GLY A 83 7.85 -0.14 14.28
CA GLY A 83 8.86 0.82 14.77
C GLY A 83 9.14 2.02 13.87
N GLY A 84 8.48 2.16 12.72
CA GLY A 84 8.60 3.35 11.88
C GLY A 84 8.16 3.12 10.43
N ALA A 85 8.21 4.17 9.61
CA ALA A 85 7.98 4.08 8.18
C ALA A 85 9.26 4.43 7.43
N VAL A 86 9.47 3.82 6.27
CA VAL A 86 10.61 4.10 5.37
C VAL A 86 10.10 4.36 3.97
N PRO A 87 10.78 5.15 3.13
CA PRO A 87 10.41 5.31 1.74
C PRO A 87 10.22 3.94 1.06
N LEU A 88 9.12 3.75 0.33
CA LEU A 88 8.73 2.44 -0.16
C LEU A 88 9.84 1.80 -1.01
N HIS A 89 10.44 2.57 -1.90
CA HIS A 89 11.54 2.12 -2.76
C HIS A 89 12.79 1.67 -1.99
N GLU A 90 13.00 2.13 -0.76
CA GLU A 90 14.12 1.70 0.09
C GLU A 90 13.78 0.42 0.88
N GLY A 91 12.53 0.32 1.37
CA GLY A 91 12.10 -0.78 2.24
C GLY A 91 11.62 -2.04 1.51
N ILE A 92 11.04 -1.89 0.31
CA ILE A 92 10.29 -2.95 -0.37
C ILE A 92 11.14 -4.16 -0.78
N THR A 93 12.45 -3.96 -1.02
CA THR A 93 13.39 -5.00 -1.46
C THR A 93 13.35 -6.25 -0.58
N LYS A 94 13.18 -6.08 0.74
CA LYS A 94 13.13 -7.21 1.72
C LYS A 94 11.88 -8.08 1.60
N TYR A 95 10.84 -7.53 0.99
CA TYR A 95 9.50 -8.12 0.86
C TYR A 95 9.16 -8.45 -0.59
N MET A 96 10.13 -8.29 -1.50
CA MET A 96 9.95 -8.41 -2.94
C MET A 96 10.44 -9.76 -3.45
N GLN A 97 9.60 -10.42 -4.23
CA GLN A 97 9.94 -11.60 -5.02
C GLN A 97 9.99 -11.22 -6.50
N LEU A 98 10.95 -11.76 -7.23
CA LEU A 98 10.95 -11.70 -8.69
C LEU A 98 10.15 -12.87 -9.24
N ALA A 99 9.27 -12.61 -10.19
CA ALA A 99 8.49 -13.65 -10.87
C ALA A 99 8.36 -13.33 -12.36
N ARG A 100 7.93 -14.32 -13.14
CA ARG A 100 7.40 -14.08 -14.48
C ARG A 100 5.89 -13.91 -14.39
N GLU A 101 5.30 -13.15 -15.31
CA GLU A 101 3.86 -12.93 -15.35
C GLU A 101 3.02 -14.23 -15.33
N PRO A 102 3.40 -15.33 -16.05
CA PRO A 102 2.66 -16.59 -16.01
C PRO A 102 2.67 -17.29 -14.64
N ASP A 103 3.65 -16.98 -13.79
CA ASP A 103 3.83 -17.64 -12.49
C ASP A 103 2.99 -16.97 -11.39
N LEU A 104 2.29 -15.87 -11.70
CA LEU A 104 1.50 -15.10 -10.73
C LEU A 104 0.25 -15.85 -10.25
N GLU A 105 -0.34 -16.72 -11.07
CA GLU A 105 -1.54 -17.49 -10.71
C GLU A 105 -1.23 -18.54 -9.63
N ASP A 106 -0.06 -19.19 -9.72
CA ASP A 106 0.43 -20.19 -8.76
C ASP A 106 1.05 -19.54 -7.50
N ALA A 107 1.31 -18.24 -7.56
CA ALA A 107 1.96 -17.51 -6.47
C ALA A 107 1.00 -17.11 -5.34
N SER A 108 -0.29 -17.40 -5.40
CA SER A 108 -1.21 -17.11 -4.28
C SER A 108 -0.76 -17.86 -3.01
N ALA A 109 -0.65 -17.18 -1.86
CA ALA A 109 -0.30 -17.87 -0.62
C ALA A 109 -1.34 -18.97 -0.34
N PRO A 110 -0.91 -20.19 0.04
CA PRO A 110 -1.84 -21.21 0.51
C PRO A 110 -2.61 -20.67 1.72
N ASP A 111 -3.89 -21.03 1.81
CA ASP A 111 -4.86 -20.58 2.81
C ASP A 111 -4.25 -20.13 4.15
N GLY A 112 -4.55 -18.88 4.50
CA GLY A 112 -4.43 -18.37 5.85
C GLY A 112 -3.09 -17.73 6.18
N ALA A 113 -3.04 -16.39 6.09
CA ALA A 113 -2.18 -15.63 6.96
C ALA A 113 -2.52 -16.01 8.42
N THR A 114 -1.69 -16.86 9.02
CA THR A 114 -1.83 -17.34 10.40
C THR A 114 -1.40 -16.28 11.42
N GLU A 115 -0.83 -15.18 10.95
CA GLU A 115 -0.43 -14.03 11.76
C GLU A 115 -1.47 -12.91 11.67
N TRP A 116 -1.72 -12.24 12.80
CA TRP A 116 -2.64 -11.10 12.86
C TRP A 116 -2.16 -9.90 12.00
N PHE A 117 -0.88 -9.88 11.64
CA PHE A 117 -0.28 -8.86 10.78
C PHE A 117 0.82 -9.50 9.91
N PRO A 118 0.46 -10.23 8.84
CA PRO A 118 1.47 -10.89 8.03
C PRO A 118 2.34 -9.83 7.35
N PRO A 119 3.64 -10.10 7.17
CA PRO A 119 4.51 -9.20 6.43
C PRO A 119 3.95 -8.95 5.02
N PRO A 120 4.09 -7.74 4.47
CA PRO A 120 3.63 -7.48 3.12
C PRO A 120 4.41 -8.36 2.14
N ARG A 121 3.73 -8.79 1.08
CA ARG A 121 4.34 -9.55 0.00
C ARG A 121 4.21 -8.79 -1.29
N PHE A 122 5.34 -8.48 -1.91
CA PHE A 122 5.42 -7.80 -3.19
C PHE A 122 6.01 -8.74 -4.25
N VAL A 123 5.51 -8.63 -5.47
CA VAL A 123 6.04 -9.36 -6.61
C VAL A 123 6.36 -8.38 -7.72
N LEU A 124 7.59 -8.40 -8.21
CA LEU A 124 8.02 -7.63 -9.37
C LEU A 124 8.17 -8.56 -10.56
N VAL A 125 7.38 -8.32 -11.59
CA VAL A 125 7.47 -9.09 -12.84
C VAL A 125 8.71 -8.67 -13.62
N VAL A 126 9.58 -9.62 -13.93
CA VAL A 126 10.89 -9.36 -14.53
C VAL A 126 10.78 -8.76 -15.93
N GLU A 127 9.81 -9.20 -16.72
CA GLU A 127 9.62 -8.81 -18.13
C GLU A 127 8.96 -7.43 -18.26
N THR A 128 7.99 -7.11 -17.40
CA THR A 128 7.14 -5.92 -17.53
C THR A 128 7.47 -4.84 -16.50
N SER A 129 8.28 -5.16 -15.48
CA SER A 129 8.52 -4.32 -14.30
C SER A 129 7.22 -3.92 -13.58
N ARG A 130 6.14 -4.69 -13.76
CA ARG A 130 4.90 -4.47 -13.01
C ARG A 130 5.08 -4.93 -11.58
N LEU A 131 4.68 -4.07 -10.66
CA LEU A 131 4.74 -4.32 -9.23
C LEU A 131 3.35 -4.72 -8.72
N TYR A 132 3.30 -5.88 -8.06
CA TYR A 132 2.13 -6.45 -7.43
C TYR A 132 2.31 -6.48 -5.91
N ILE A 133 1.20 -6.46 -5.19
CA ILE A 133 1.12 -6.66 -3.74
C ILE A 133 0.03 -7.68 -3.43
N GLU A 134 0.25 -8.50 -2.40
CA GLU A 134 -0.79 -9.38 -1.88
C GLU A 134 -1.86 -8.57 -1.13
N SER A 135 -3.10 -8.65 -1.61
CA SER A 135 -4.26 -8.00 -1.03
C SER A 135 -5.17 -9.01 -0.35
N VAL A 136 -5.56 -8.70 0.88
CA VAL A 136 -6.59 -9.44 1.62
C VAL A 136 -7.83 -8.55 1.73
N ALA A 137 -8.98 -9.05 1.27
CA ALA A 137 -10.22 -8.29 1.40
C ALA A 137 -10.56 -8.11 2.89
N PRO A 138 -10.92 -6.90 3.33
CA PRO A 138 -11.53 -6.71 4.64
C PRO A 138 -12.81 -7.54 4.73
N SER A 139 -13.07 -8.14 5.90
CA SER A 139 -14.29 -8.92 6.14
C SER A 139 -15.54 -8.10 5.75
N GLY A 140 -16.36 -8.66 4.84
CA GLY A 140 -17.60 -8.03 4.39
C GLY A 140 -17.48 -7.07 3.19
N ARG A 141 -16.30 -6.95 2.56
CA ARG A 141 -16.08 -6.15 1.34
C ARG A 141 -15.73 -7.05 0.15
N SER A 142 -16.74 -7.60 -0.53
CA SER A 142 -16.57 -8.50 -1.68
C SER A 142 -16.18 -7.80 -2.98
N ASP A 143 -16.22 -6.47 -2.98
CA ASP A 143 -15.83 -5.59 -4.08
C ASP A 143 -14.32 -5.32 -4.13
N ILE A 144 -13.58 -5.66 -3.07
CA ILE A 144 -12.14 -5.47 -2.97
C ILE A 144 -11.40 -6.66 -3.59
N ALA A 145 -10.39 -6.36 -4.42
CA ALA A 145 -9.60 -7.40 -5.05
C ALA A 145 -8.73 -8.14 -4.02
N THR A 146 -8.69 -9.47 -4.12
CA THR A 146 -7.92 -10.37 -3.26
C THR A 146 -6.83 -11.10 -4.04
N GLY A 147 -5.82 -11.60 -3.33
CA GLY A 147 -4.65 -12.25 -3.93
C GLY A 147 -3.62 -11.25 -4.43
N LEU A 148 -2.79 -11.64 -5.39
CA LEU A 148 -1.82 -10.73 -6.00
C LEU A 148 -2.53 -9.75 -6.93
N VAL A 149 -2.45 -8.46 -6.60
CA VAL A 149 -3.04 -7.37 -7.37
C VAL A 149 -1.98 -6.32 -7.72
N PRO A 150 -2.12 -5.59 -8.84
CA PRO A 150 -1.22 -4.48 -9.14
C PRO A 150 -1.17 -3.49 -7.99
N LEU A 151 0.03 -3.00 -7.65
CA LEU A 151 0.23 -2.05 -6.53
C LEU A 151 -0.63 -0.80 -6.69
N GLU A 152 -0.76 -0.30 -7.91
CA GLU A 152 -1.63 0.82 -8.25
C GLU A 152 -3.08 0.54 -7.85
N LYS A 153 -3.63 -0.60 -8.27
CA LYS A 153 -4.99 -1.02 -7.95
C LYS A 153 -5.18 -1.13 -6.44
N TYR A 154 -4.22 -1.73 -5.73
CA TYR A 154 -4.26 -1.81 -4.26
C TYR A 154 -4.32 -0.41 -3.63
N ALA A 155 -3.41 0.48 -4.00
CA ALA A 155 -3.34 1.82 -3.42
C ALA A 155 -4.62 2.63 -3.69
N ASP A 156 -5.16 2.54 -4.92
CA ASP A 156 -6.40 3.22 -5.30
C ASP A 156 -7.60 2.69 -4.51
N GLU A 157 -7.77 1.36 -4.41
CA GLU A 157 -8.85 0.73 -3.63
C GLU A 157 -8.76 1.13 -2.15
N ARG A 158 -7.56 1.07 -1.56
CA ARG A 158 -7.37 1.39 -0.13
C ARG A 158 -7.53 2.88 0.15
N ALA A 159 -7.06 3.76 -0.73
CA ALA A 159 -7.29 5.19 -0.60
C ALA A 159 -8.78 5.52 -0.69
N GLN A 160 -9.51 4.86 -1.59
CA GLN A 160 -10.94 5.03 -1.73
C GLN A 160 -11.70 4.58 -0.48
N LEU A 161 -11.30 3.47 0.16
CA LEU A 161 -11.85 3.04 1.45
C LEU A 161 -11.62 4.07 2.56
N PHE A 162 -10.43 4.66 2.64
CA PHE A 162 -10.14 5.74 3.58
C PHE A 162 -11.06 6.94 3.37
N VAL A 163 -11.28 7.33 2.11
CA VAL A 163 -12.20 8.42 1.73
C VAL A 163 -13.65 8.10 2.10
N GLU A 164 -14.10 6.87 1.88
CA GLU A 164 -15.44 6.44 2.24
C GLU A 164 -15.66 6.47 3.74
N GLY A 165 -14.71 5.97 4.52
CA GLY A 165 -14.74 6.04 5.98
C GLY A 165 -14.81 7.49 6.47
N PHE A 166 -14.02 8.38 5.87
CA PHE A 166 -14.02 9.80 6.23
C PHE A 166 -15.37 10.45 5.94
N ARG A 167 -15.90 10.24 4.73
CA ARG A 167 -17.20 10.79 4.31
C ARG A 167 -18.37 10.27 5.15
N ALA A 168 -18.31 9.01 5.60
CA ALA A 168 -19.32 8.44 6.47
C ALA A 168 -19.37 9.08 7.87
N ALA A 169 -18.30 9.79 8.27
CA ALA A 169 -18.19 10.44 9.57
C ALA A 169 -18.38 11.97 9.54
N LEU A 170 -18.57 12.58 8.36
CA LEU A 170 -18.86 14.02 8.20
C LEU A 170 -20.26 14.37 8.74
#